data_AF-A0A662I157-F1
#
_entry.id   AF-A0A662I157-F1
#
_cell.length_a   1.000
_cell.length_b   1.000
_cell.length_c   1.000
_cell.angle_alpha   90.00
_cell.angle_beta   90.00
_cell.angle_gamma   90.00
#
_symmetry.space_group_name_H-M   'P 1'
#
loop_
_entity.id
_entity.type
_entity.pdbx_description
1 polymer ?
#
loop_
_entity_poly.entity_id
_entity_poly.type
_entity_poly.pdbx_seq_one_letter_code
_entity_poly.pdbx_strand_id
1 'polypeptide(L)'
;MSEIIKMIKEAIGKLEKKKEELTVVEEEKLKRLSKELEELKSIPMENTLQSRIAPTGRGAVFQLRKVFYATLSDKGYDRDLSVAEWKKTVSKLIDFMNEKGLSEIPTKIIIEYDEVEENGKKYMKFKRARIFYFELAGSHVLEFK
;
A
#
# COMPACT_ATOMS: atom_id res chain seq x y z
N MET A 1 7.27 -24.84 52.02
CA MET A 1 6.29 -23.74 51.80
C MET A 1 6.94 -22.45 51.25
N SER A 2 8.18 -22.11 51.63
CA SER A 2 8.90 -20.90 51.17
C SER A 2 9.27 -20.89 49.66
N GLU A 3 9.74 -22.01 49.10
CA GLU A 3 10.22 -22.08 47.71
C GLU A 3 9.11 -21.92 46.65
N ILE A 4 7.94 -22.53 46.90
CA ILE A 4 6.78 -22.40 46.00
C ILE A 4 6.32 -20.95 45.93
N ILE A 5 6.28 -20.24 47.05
CA ILE A 5 5.92 -18.81 47.10
C ILE A 5 6.94 -17.97 46.32
N LYS A 6 8.24 -18.30 46.41
CA LYS A 6 9.29 -17.63 45.65
C LYS A 6 9.14 -17.84 44.14
N MET A 7 8.90 -19.08 43.71
CA MET A 7 8.68 -19.40 42.29
C MET A 7 7.43 -18.70 41.73
N ILE A 8 6.36 -18.62 42.52
CA ILE A 8 5.13 -17.90 42.13
C ILE A 8 5.41 -16.40 41.97
N LYS A 9 6.13 -15.77 42.89
CA LYS A 9 6.49 -14.34 42.78
C LYS A 9 7.37 -14.04 41.56
N GLU A 10 8.34 -14.91 41.26
CA GLU A 10 9.17 -14.77 40.07
C GLU A 10 8.37 -14.96 38.77
N ALA A 11 7.40 -15.89 38.76
CA ALA A 11 6.50 -16.07 37.62
C ALA A 11 5.59 -14.86 37.40
N ILE A 12 5.04 -14.28 38.48
CA ILE A 12 4.23 -13.06 38.43
C ILE A 12 5.05 -11.90 37.87
N GLY A 13 6.26 -11.66 38.38
CA GLY A 13 7.11 -10.58 37.88
C GLY A 13 7.49 -10.75 36.40
N LYS A 14 7.70 -11.98 35.93
CA LYS A 14 7.91 -12.25 34.49
C LYS A 14 6.68 -11.97 33.65
N LEU A 15 5.49 -12.24 34.17
CA LEU A 15 4.22 -11.97 33.49
C LEU A 15 3.92 -10.48 33.42
N GLU A 16 4.14 -9.74 34.51
CA GLU A 16 3.98 -8.28 34.56
C GLU A 16 4.91 -7.59 33.56
N LYS A 17 6.18 -7.99 33.52
CA LYS A 17 7.16 -7.45 32.59
C LYS A 17 6.81 -7.73 31.12
N LYS A 18 6.37 -8.96 30.81
CA LYS A 18 5.86 -9.31 29.48
C LYS A 18 4.61 -8.52 29.09
N LYS A 19 3.74 -8.22 30.05
CA LYS A 19 2.53 -7.43 29.82
C LYS A 19 2.88 -5.98 29.48
N GLU A 20 3.82 -5.36 30.20
CA GLU A 20 4.35 -4.03 29.88
C GLU A 20 5.02 -3.99 28.50
N GLU A 21 5.87 -4.96 28.19
CA GLU A 21 6.49 -5.08 26.86
C GLU A 21 5.45 -5.21 25.75
N LEU A 22 4.37 -5.99 25.97
CA LEU A 22 3.27 -6.11 25.01
C LEU A 22 2.58 -4.76 24.77
N THR A 23 2.27 -4.02 25.83
CA THR A 23 1.57 -2.73 25.73
C THR A 23 2.39 -1.68 24.99
N VAL A 24 3.71 -1.62 25.23
CA VAL A 24 4.61 -0.70 24.52
C VAL A 24 4.65 -1.03 23.03
N VAL A 25 4.76 -2.31 22.68
CA VAL A 25 4.76 -2.77 21.28
C VAL A 25 3.43 -2.45 20.58
N GLU A 26 2.30 -2.59 21.28
CA GLU A 26 0.97 -2.25 20.76
C GLU A 26 0.81 -0.75 20.52
N GLU A 27 1.28 0.09 21.44
CA GLU A 27 1.29 1.55 21.29
C GLU A 27 2.17 2.01 20.13
N GLU A 28 3.36 1.44 19.98
CA GLU A 28 4.25 1.73 18.85
C GLU A 28 3.63 1.32 17.51
N LYS A 29 3.01 0.14 17.47
CA LYS A 29 2.29 -0.35 16.29
C LYS A 29 1.11 0.57 15.94
N LEU A 30 0.33 0.99 16.93
CA LEU A 30 -0.79 1.90 16.74
C LEU A 30 -0.30 3.24 16.20
N LYS A 31 0.74 3.82 16.79
CA LYS A 31 1.35 5.07 16.34
C LYS A 31 1.86 4.98 14.89
N ARG A 32 2.49 3.85 14.53
CA ARG A 32 2.92 3.58 13.14
C ARG A 32 1.73 3.53 12.19
N LEU A 33 0.70 2.74 12.52
CA LEU A 33 -0.50 2.61 11.68
C LEU A 33 -1.26 3.94 11.55
N SER A 34 -1.35 4.73 12.61
CA SER A 34 -1.94 6.08 12.58
C SER A 34 -1.18 7.00 11.63
N LYS A 35 0.16 6.95 11.64
CA LYS A 35 0.99 7.72 10.71
C LYS A 35 0.78 7.27 9.26
N GLU A 36 0.79 5.97 9.00
CA GLU A 36 0.54 5.41 7.66
C GLU A 36 -0.87 5.80 7.15
N LEU A 37 -1.87 5.85 8.04
CA LEU A 37 -3.23 6.30 7.73
C LEU A 37 -3.28 7.81 7.38
N GLU A 38 -2.53 8.63 8.12
CA GLU A 38 -2.45 10.07 7.86
C GLU A 38 -1.70 10.38 6.56
N GLU A 39 -0.65 9.62 6.25
CA GLU A 39 0.02 9.64 4.95
C GLU A 39 -0.95 9.25 3.82
N LEU A 40 -1.84 8.28 4.03
CA LEU A 40 -2.86 7.88 3.06
C LEU A 40 -3.90 8.98 2.83
N LYS A 41 -4.29 9.72 3.88
CA LYS A 41 -5.22 10.86 3.80
C LYS A 41 -4.61 12.08 3.11
N SER A 42 -3.30 12.27 3.22
CA SER A 42 -2.58 13.43 2.67
C SER A 42 -2.12 13.24 1.22
N ILE A 43 -2.44 12.11 0.58
CA ILE A 43 -2.08 11.87 -0.82
C ILE A 43 -2.77 12.91 -1.71
N PRO A 44 -2.01 13.74 -2.46
CA PRO A 44 -2.58 14.69 -3.39
C PRO A 44 -3.38 13.94 -4.45
N MET A 45 -4.63 14.35 -4.69
CA MET A 45 -5.48 13.70 -5.69
C MET A 45 -5.14 14.14 -7.12
N GLU A 46 -4.54 15.31 -7.27
CA GLU A 46 -4.15 15.85 -8.57
C GLU A 46 -3.01 15.05 -9.20
N ASN A 47 -3.12 14.80 -10.51
CA ASN A 47 -2.13 14.07 -11.30
C ASN A 47 -1.70 12.73 -10.69
N THR A 48 -2.69 11.94 -10.28
CA THR A 48 -2.50 10.56 -9.85
C THR A 48 -3.25 9.57 -10.71
N LEU A 49 -2.63 8.41 -10.95
CA LEU A 49 -3.31 7.22 -11.45
C LEU A 49 -3.52 6.28 -10.27
N GLN A 50 -4.75 5.84 -10.05
CA GLN A 50 -5.08 5.03 -8.88
C GLN A 50 -5.84 3.76 -9.27
N SER A 51 -5.44 2.62 -8.71
CA SER A 51 -6.31 1.45 -8.67
C SER A 51 -7.34 1.58 -7.55
N ARG A 52 -8.39 0.75 -7.64
CA ARG A 52 -9.18 0.37 -6.46
C ARG A 52 -8.36 -0.66 -5.64
N ILE A 53 -8.90 -1.08 -4.50
CA ILE A 53 -8.38 -2.27 -3.83
C ILE A 53 -8.73 -3.46 -4.74
N ALA A 54 -7.70 -4.12 -5.25
CA ALA A 54 -7.83 -5.33 -6.04
C ALA A 54 -7.55 -6.55 -5.16
N PRO A 55 -8.17 -7.72 -5.43
CA PRO A 55 -7.88 -8.95 -4.70
C PRO A 55 -6.43 -9.41 -4.82
N THR A 56 -5.72 -9.00 -5.88
CA THR A 56 -4.31 -9.31 -6.12
C THR A 56 -3.55 -8.10 -6.63
N GLY A 57 -2.24 -8.07 -6.41
CA GLY A 57 -1.33 -7.06 -6.95
C GLY A 57 -1.38 -6.97 -8.48
N ARG A 58 -1.43 -8.12 -9.16
CA ARG A 58 -1.59 -8.17 -10.64
C ARG A 58 -2.89 -7.52 -11.09
N GLY A 59 -3.98 -7.75 -10.34
CA GLY A 59 -5.26 -7.10 -10.57
C GLY A 59 -5.18 -5.58 -10.43
N ALA A 60 -4.45 -5.08 -9.43
CA ALA A 60 -4.23 -3.65 -9.24
C ALA A 60 -3.47 -3.02 -10.42
N VAL A 61 -2.41 -3.67 -10.92
CA VAL A 61 -1.66 -3.24 -12.11
C VAL A 61 -2.56 -3.19 -13.36
N PHE A 62 -3.42 -4.20 -13.55
CA PHE A 62 -4.37 -4.22 -14.66
C PHE A 62 -5.38 -3.07 -14.59
N GLN A 63 -5.91 -2.76 -13.39
CA GLN A 63 -6.78 -1.60 -13.19
C GLN A 63 -6.03 -0.30 -13.50
N LEU A 64 -4.81 -0.16 -13.01
CA LEU A 64 -3.94 0.99 -13.29
C LEU A 64 -3.73 1.22 -14.79
N ARG A 65 -3.51 0.15 -15.56
CA ARG A 65 -3.41 0.23 -17.03
C ARG A 65 -4.65 0.85 -17.65
N LYS A 66 -5.84 0.47 -17.20
CA LYS A 66 -7.11 1.05 -17.71
C LYS A 66 -7.20 2.54 -17.41
N VAL A 67 -6.86 2.92 -16.18
CA VAL A 67 -6.87 4.33 -15.76
C VAL A 67 -5.86 5.14 -16.58
N PHE A 68 -4.64 4.62 -16.77
CA PHE A 68 -3.63 5.25 -17.62
C PHE A 68 -4.16 5.55 -19.03
N TYR A 69 -4.74 4.56 -19.71
CA TYR A 69 -5.24 4.77 -21.07
C TYR A 69 -6.44 5.72 -21.14
N ALA A 70 -7.31 5.72 -20.12
CA ALA A 70 -8.40 6.67 -20.02
C ALA A 70 -7.88 8.11 -19.86
N THR A 71 -6.93 8.32 -18.94
CA THR A 71 -6.27 9.62 -18.73
C THR A 71 -5.52 10.08 -19.99
N LEU A 72 -4.83 9.15 -20.66
CA LEU A 72 -4.11 9.43 -21.90
C LEU A 72 -5.03 9.93 -23.02
N SER A 73 -6.22 9.34 -23.17
CA SER A 73 -7.19 9.79 -24.18
C SER A 73 -7.86 11.12 -23.84
N ASP A 74 -7.99 11.45 -22.56
CA ASP A 74 -8.72 12.63 -22.09
C ASP A 74 -7.89 13.91 -22.12
N LYS A 75 -6.60 13.83 -21.74
CA LYS A 75 -5.75 15.00 -21.50
C LYS A 75 -4.91 15.47 -22.69
N GLY A 76 -5.09 14.88 -23.87
CA GLY A 76 -4.41 15.29 -25.10
C GLY A 76 -2.88 15.14 -25.07
N TYR A 77 -2.34 14.20 -24.28
CA TYR A 77 -0.90 13.96 -24.24
C TYR A 77 -0.39 13.25 -25.50
N ASP A 78 0.90 13.42 -25.80
CA ASP A 78 1.60 12.62 -26.79
C ASP A 78 1.57 11.14 -26.37
N ARG A 79 0.93 10.35 -27.23
CA ARG A 79 0.66 8.92 -26.99
C ARG A 79 1.93 8.12 -26.88
N ASP A 80 2.89 8.35 -27.77
CA ASP A 80 4.08 7.52 -27.88
C ASP A 80 5.02 7.75 -26.70
N LEU A 81 5.26 9.02 -26.34
CA LEU A 81 6.06 9.39 -25.17
C LEU A 81 5.42 8.86 -23.88
N SER A 82 4.13 9.08 -23.70
CA SER A 82 3.41 8.64 -22.48
C SER A 82 3.39 7.11 -22.35
N VAL A 83 3.19 6.38 -23.45
CA VAL A 83 3.20 4.90 -23.44
C VAL A 83 4.61 4.36 -23.18
N ALA A 84 5.64 4.98 -23.76
CA ALA A 84 7.02 4.58 -23.51
C ALA A 84 7.39 4.76 -22.03
N GLU A 85 7.02 5.89 -21.44
CA GLU A 85 7.27 6.17 -20.02
C GLU A 85 6.46 5.24 -19.10
N TRP A 86 5.20 4.99 -19.45
CA TRP A 86 4.35 4.02 -18.74
C TRP A 86 4.95 2.62 -18.71
N LYS A 87 5.42 2.11 -19.85
CA LYS A 87 6.03 0.76 -19.93
C LYS A 87 7.26 0.63 -19.03
N LYS A 88 8.12 1.65 -18.99
CA LYS A 88 9.30 1.68 -18.11
C LYS A 88 8.88 1.64 -16.64
N THR A 89 7.92 2.46 -16.26
CA THR A 89 7.42 2.56 -14.88
C THR A 89 6.73 1.28 -14.43
N VAL A 90 5.84 0.71 -15.25
CA VAL A 90 5.13 -0.52 -14.92
C VAL A 90 6.06 -1.71 -14.83
N SER A 91 7.08 -1.81 -15.67
CA SER A 91 8.05 -2.91 -15.57
C SER A 91 8.76 -2.88 -14.22
N LYS A 92 9.30 -1.71 -13.83
CA LYS A 92 9.92 -1.52 -12.50
C LYS A 92 8.96 -1.80 -11.34
N LEU A 93 7.70 -1.39 -11.48
CA LEU A 93 6.66 -1.64 -10.47
C LEU A 93 6.40 -3.15 -10.31
N ILE A 94 6.25 -3.87 -11.42
CA ILE A 94 6.00 -5.32 -11.41
C ILE A 94 7.19 -6.05 -10.80
N ASP A 95 8.42 -5.69 -11.18
CA ASP A 95 9.64 -6.30 -10.64
C ASP A 95 9.71 -6.11 -9.11
N PHE A 96 9.47 -4.88 -8.64
CA PHE A 96 9.42 -4.58 -7.21
C PHE A 96 8.32 -5.39 -6.49
N MET A 97 7.11 -5.46 -7.06
CA MET A 97 6.01 -6.23 -6.45
C MET A 97 6.32 -7.73 -6.37
N ASN A 98 6.96 -8.29 -7.40
CA ASN A 98 7.38 -9.68 -7.39
C ASN A 98 8.45 -9.93 -6.33
N GLU A 99 9.46 -9.08 -6.23
CA GLU A 99 10.52 -9.16 -5.22
C GLU A 99 9.95 -9.11 -3.80
N LYS A 100 8.92 -8.29 -3.57
CA LYS A 100 8.26 -8.14 -2.27
C LYS A 100 7.13 -9.13 -2.02
N GLY A 101 6.85 -10.06 -2.94
CA GLY A 101 5.76 -11.05 -2.79
C GLY A 101 4.35 -10.45 -2.81
N LEU A 102 4.16 -9.26 -3.40
CA LEU A 102 2.88 -8.53 -3.38
C LEU A 102 1.93 -8.91 -4.52
N SER A 103 2.34 -9.84 -5.39
CA SER A 103 1.63 -10.14 -6.64
C SER A 103 0.27 -10.81 -6.43
N GLU A 104 0.13 -11.62 -5.38
CA GLU A 104 -1.06 -12.44 -5.10
C GLU A 104 -1.85 -11.97 -3.87
N ILE A 105 -1.50 -10.82 -3.30
CA ILE A 105 -2.19 -10.28 -2.11
C ILE A 105 -3.06 -9.06 -2.46
N PRO A 106 -4.14 -8.80 -1.69
CA PRO A 106 -4.97 -7.64 -1.90
C PRO A 106 -4.16 -6.34 -1.86
N THR A 107 -4.28 -5.53 -2.92
CA THR A 107 -3.38 -4.38 -3.14
C THR A 107 -4.12 -3.19 -3.74
N LYS A 108 -3.74 -1.97 -3.34
CA LYS A 108 -4.05 -0.71 -4.02
C LYS A 108 -2.75 -0.01 -4.40
N ILE A 109 -2.68 0.50 -5.62
CA ILE A 109 -1.50 1.22 -6.13
C ILE A 109 -1.92 2.63 -6.53
N ILE A 110 -1.11 3.60 -6.12
CA ILE A 110 -1.24 5.01 -6.50
C ILE A 110 0.07 5.43 -7.15
N ILE A 111 0.01 5.95 -8.37
CA ILE A 111 1.16 6.49 -9.09
C ILE A 111 0.98 8.00 -9.26
N GLU A 112 1.94 8.77 -8.77
CA GLU A 112 2.03 10.21 -8.97
C GLU A 112 2.79 10.52 -10.27
N TYR A 113 2.35 11.53 -11.01
CA TYR A 113 3.03 12.01 -12.21
C TYR A 113 3.05 13.53 -12.31
N ASP A 114 4.01 14.04 -13.09
CA ASP A 114 4.00 15.42 -13.59
C ASP A 114 3.53 15.47 -15.03
N GLU A 115 2.89 16.58 -15.38
CA GLU A 115 2.68 16.96 -16.77
C GLU A 115 3.91 17.73 -17.24
N VAL A 116 4.61 17.19 -18.22
CA VAL A 116 5.83 17.80 -18.78
C VAL A 116 5.60 18.11 -20.25
N GLU A 117 6.11 19.25 -20.72
CA GLU A 117 6.09 19.62 -22.13
C GLU A 117 7.53 19.73 -22.64
N GLU A 118 7.86 18.93 -23.66
CA GLU A 118 9.16 18.93 -24.32
C GLU A 118 8.94 18.98 -25.84
N ASN A 119 9.57 19.94 -26.53
CA ASN A 119 9.45 20.09 -27.99
C ASN A 119 7.97 20.22 -28.46
N GLY A 120 7.14 20.92 -27.70
CA GLY A 120 5.70 21.10 -27.99
C GLY A 120 4.85 19.84 -27.78
N LYS A 121 5.42 18.79 -27.18
CA LYS A 121 4.72 17.54 -26.87
C LYS A 121 4.55 17.41 -25.36
N LYS A 122 3.30 17.38 -24.92
CA LYS A 122 2.93 17.20 -23.52
C LYS A 122 2.84 15.71 -23.18
N TYR A 123 3.44 15.24 -22.10
CA TYR A 123 3.40 13.84 -21.68
C TYR A 123 3.40 13.68 -20.15
N MET A 124 3.04 12.47 -19.68
CA MET A 124 3.08 12.12 -18.26
C MET A 124 4.45 11.60 -17.86
N LYS A 125 5.09 12.24 -16.87
CA LYS A 125 6.34 11.78 -16.26
C LYS A 125 6.09 11.24 -14.86
N PHE A 126 6.19 9.92 -14.69
CA PHE A 126 5.87 9.26 -13.42
C PHE A 126 6.98 9.46 -12.38
N LYS A 127 6.60 9.84 -11.16
CA LYS A 127 7.54 10.19 -10.08
C LYS A 127 7.66 9.13 -9.01
N ARG A 128 6.52 8.62 -8.53
CA ARG A 128 6.45 7.78 -7.34
C ARG A 128 5.27 6.84 -7.43
N ALA A 129 5.44 5.61 -6.96
CA ALA A 129 4.34 4.69 -6.70
C ALA A 129 4.23 4.45 -5.18
N ARG A 130 3.02 4.50 -4.63
CA ARG A 130 2.69 3.97 -3.31
C ARG A 130 1.89 2.69 -3.49
N ILE A 131 2.32 1.63 -2.81
CA ILE A 131 1.71 0.31 -2.88
C ILE A 131 1.19 -0.02 -1.48
N PHE A 132 -0.12 -0.04 -1.34
CA PHE A 132 -0.81 -0.48 -0.13
C PHE A 132 -1.19 -1.94 -0.33
N TYR A 133 -0.79 -2.79 0.62
CA TYR A 133 -1.22 -4.18 0.67
C TYR A 133 -2.06 -4.38 1.92
N PHE A 134 -3.01 -5.31 1.84
CA PHE A 134 -3.98 -5.54 2.87
C PHE A 134 -4.06 -7.03 3.19
N GLU A 135 -4.07 -7.34 4.49
CA GLU A 135 -4.35 -8.67 4.99
C GLU A 135 -5.85 -8.82 5.25
N LEU A 136 -6.34 -10.06 5.21
CA LEU A 136 -7.70 -10.36 5.63
C LEU A 136 -7.82 -10.15 7.13
N ALA A 137 -8.55 -9.10 7.53
CA ALA A 137 -8.80 -8.81 8.95
C ALA A 137 -9.85 -9.75 9.57
N GLY A 138 -10.75 -10.30 8.76
CA GLY A 138 -11.82 -11.19 9.21
C GLY A 138 -12.97 -11.27 8.22
N SER A 139 -14.02 -12.00 8.57
CA SER A 139 -15.26 -12.12 7.79
C SER A 139 -16.46 -12.21 8.72
N HIS A 140 -17.56 -11.56 8.35
CA HIS A 140 -18.86 -11.79 8.97
C HIS A 140 -19.74 -12.57 7.99
N VAL A 141 -20.47 -13.55 8.52
CA VAL A 141 -21.48 -14.29 7.76
C VAL A 141 -22.84 -13.90 8.31
N LEU A 142 -23.72 -13.44 7.43
CA LEU A 142 -25.11 -13.12 7.75
C LEU A 142 -26.01 -14.12 7.01
N GLU A 143 -26.71 -14.96 7.76
CA GLU A 143 -27.70 -15.89 7.21
C GLU A 143 -29.09 -15.24 7.24
N PHE A 144 -29.74 -15.19 6.08
CA PHE A 144 -31.09 -14.63 5.91
C PHE A 144 -32.14 -15.76 5.92
N LYS A 145 -32.24 -16.48 7.04
CA LYS A 145 -33.36 -17.42 7.24
C LYS A 145 -34.69 -16.68 7.26
#